data_AF-A0A674C4D9-F1
#
_entry.id   AF-A0A674C4D9-F1
#
_cell.length_a   1.000
_cell.length_b   1.000
_cell.length_c   1.000
_cell.angle_alpha   90.00
_cell.angle_beta   90.00
_cell.angle_gamma   90.00
#
_symmetry.space_group_name_H-M   'P 1'
#
loop_
_entity.id
_entity.type
_entity.pdbx_description
1 polymer ?
#
loop_
_entity_poly.entity_id
_entity_poly.type
_entity_poly.pdbx_seq_one_letter_code
_entity_poly.pdbx_strand_id
1 'polypeptide(L)'
;MESAIQTVVGVFLKSAKGKESLGGNDFQKLVKSQLHNIMMDTDSSEAVKKMQQGLDANQDGKVNFEEYMKLVGYLATSLNTSLP
;
A
#
# COMPACT_ATOMS: atom_id res chain seq x y z
N MET A 1 -3.14 18.14 7.59
CA MET A 1 -2.06 17.18 7.90
C MET A 1 -2.58 16.05 8.79
N GLU A 2 -3.13 16.36 9.97
CA GLU A 2 -3.74 15.36 10.87
C GLU A 2 -4.77 14.45 10.18
N SER A 3 -5.73 15.02 9.46
CA SER A 3 -6.77 14.24 8.76
C SER A 3 -6.21 13.32 7.67
N ALA A 4 -5.07 13.69 7.06
CA ALA A 4 -4.41 12.84 6.08
C ALA A 4 -3.75 11.63 6.76
N ILE A 5 -3.10 11.84 7.90
CA ILE A 5 -2.52 10.76 8.71
C ILE A 5 -3.62 9.80 9.18
N GLN A 6 -4.73 10.34 9.70
CA GLN A 6 -5.90 9.53 10.09
C GLN A 6 -6.47 8.73 8.92
N THR A 7 -6.50 9.32 7.71
CA THR A 7 -6.95 8.63 6.50
C THR A 7 -6.03 7.47 6.14
N VAL A 8 -4.71 7.68 6.15
CA VAL A 8 -3.71 6.63 5.86
C VAL A 8 -3.86 5.46 6.84
N VAL A 9 -3.94 5.75 8.14
CA VAL A 9 -4.15 4.73 9.18
C VAL A 9 -5.49 4.02 9.01
N GLY A 10 -6.56 4.77 8.74
CA GLY A 10 -7.91 4.22 8.56
C GLY A 10 -8.02 3.30 7.36
N VAL A 11 -7.38 3.64 6.24
CA VAL A 11 -7.33 2.79 5.02
C VAL A 11 -6.62 1.48 5.31
N PHE A 12 -5.49 1.52 6.03
CA PHE A 12 -4.78 0.32 6.45
C PHE A 12 -5.66 -0.58 7.33
N LEU A 13 -6.21 -0.05 8.42
CA LEU A 13 -7.02 -0.81 9.37
C LEU A 13 -8.26 -1.44 8.72
N LYS A 14 -8.93 -0.69 7.83
CA LYS A 14 -10.08 -1.17 7.06
C LYS A 14 -9.70 -2.34 6.17
N SER A 15 -8.55 -2.24 5.49
CA SER A 15 -8.07 -3.28 4.57
C SER A 15 -7.55 -4.51 5.31
N ALA A 16 -6.90 -4.32 6.46
CA ALA A 16 -6.45 -5.39 7.35
C ALA A 16 -7.60 -6.07 8.10
N LYS A 17 -8.82 -5.51 8.05
CA LYS A 17 -10.02 -6.02 8.73
C LYS A 17 -9.78 -6.20 10.24
N GLY A 18 -9.10 -5.23 10.85
CA GLY A 18 -8.75 -5.25 12.27
C GLY A 18 -7.56 -6.15 12.65
N LYS A 19 -6.84 -6.71 11.66
CA LYS A 19 -5.59 -7.45 11.90
C LYS A 19 -4.39 -6.49 11.95
N GLU A 20 -3.29 -7.01 12.47
CA GLU A 20 -1.99 -6.34 12.55
C GLU A 20 -1.25 -6.20 11.20
N SER A 21 -1.59 -7.04 10.20
CA SER A 21 -0.96 -7.02 8.87
C SER A 21 -1.96 -7.35 7.75
N LEU A 22 -1.65 -6.89 6.55
CA LEU A 22 -2.36 -7.19 5.30
C LEU A 22 -1.84 -8.50 4.71
N GLY A 23 -2.70 -9.51 4.58
CA GLY A 23 -2.39 -10.67 3.74
C GLY A 23 -2.37 -10.29 2.27
N GLY A 24 -1.72 -11.09 1.41
CA GLY A 24 -1.53 -10.70 0.01
C GLY A 24 -2.80 -10.39 -0.79
N ASN A 25 -3.90 -11.10 -0.53
CA ASN A 25 -5.19 -10.79 -1.15
C ASN A 25 -5.80 -9.47 -0.67
N ASP A 26 -5.65 -9.14 0.62
CA ASP A 26 -6.15 -7.89 1.19
C ASP A 26 -5.30 -6.71 0.71
N PHE A 27 -3.98 -6.88 0.65
CA PHE A 27 -3.06 -5.91 0.06
C PHE A 27 -3.39 -5.66 -1.42
N GLN A 28 -3.62 -6.72 -2.20
CA GLN A 28 -3.97 -6.58 -3.60
C GLN A 28 -5.26 -5.78 -3.82
N LYS A 29 -6.28 -6.03 -2.98
CA LYS A 29 -7.52 -5.26 -3.01
C LYS A 29 -7.32 -3.80 -2.63
N LEU A 30 -6.49 -3.51 -1.62
CA LEU A 30 -6.13 -2.14 -1.24
C LEU A 30 -5.52 -1.40 -2.42
N VAL A 31 -4.49 -1.98 -3.05
CA VAL A 31 -3.78 -1.34 -4.18
C VAL A 31 -4.74 -1.05 -5.34
N LYS A 32 -5.54 -2.05 -5.74
CA LYS A 32 -6.52 -1.88 -6.82
C LYS A 32 -7.63 -0.88 -6.49
N SER A 33 -8.09 -0.81 -5.25
CA SER A 33 -9.20 0.07 -4.87
C SER A 33 -8.76 1.51 -4.62
N GLN A 34 -7.63 1.71 -3.94
CA GLN A 34 -7.24 3.02 -3.40
C GLN A 34 -6.12 3.68 -4.20
N LEU A 35 -5.30 2.89 -4.91
CA LEU A 35 -4.07 3.37 -5.54
C LEU A 35 -4.08 3.27 -7.08
N HIS A 36 -5.19 2.84 -7.70
CA HIS A 36 -5.29 2.64 -9.16
C HIS A 36 -4.93 3.89 -9.98
N ASN A 37 -5.32 5.08 -9.53
CA ASN A 37 -5.03 6.33 -10.24
C ASN A 37 -3.55 6.74 -10.16
N ILE A 38 -2.83 6.28 -9.15
CA ILE A 38 -1.41 6.57 -8.93
C ILE A 38 -0.55 5.49 -9.62
N MET A 39 -1.08 4.27 -9.69
CA MET A 39 -0.40 3.09 -10.20
C MET A 39 -0.92 2.73 -11.59
N MET A 40 -0.65 3.59 -12.58
CA MET A 40 -1.12 3.42 -13.96
C MET A 40 -0.68 2.11 -14.64
N ASP A 41 0.32 1.39 -14.09
CA ASP A 41 0.89 0.16 -14.68
C ASP A 41 0.68 -1.11 -13.82
N THR A 42 0.00 -1.00 -12.66
CA THR A 42 -0.10 -2.13 -11.70
C THR A 42 -1.44 -2.88 -11.79
N ASP A 43 -1.99 -3.02 -13.01
CA ASP A 43 -3.24 -3.76 -13.22
C ASP A 43 -3.05 -5.28 -13.10
N SER A 44 -1.82 -5.73 -13.40
CA SER A 44 -1.42 -7.13 -13.34
C SER A 44 -1.26 -7.61 -11.89
N SER A 45 -1.96 -8.71 -11.57
CA SER A 45 -1.85 -9.41 -10.28
C SER A 45 -0.39 -9.73 -9.90
N GLU A 46 0.45 -9.98 -10.88
CA GLU A 46 1.87 -10.28 -10.70
C GLU A 46 2.69 -9.07 -10.27
N ALA A 47 2.39 -7.88 -10.81
CA ALA A 47 3.06 -6.64 -10.44
C ALA A 47 2.74 -6.26 -8.98
N VAL A 48 1.47 -6.39 -8.59
CA VAL A 48 1.05 -6.17 -7.19
C VAL A 48 1.69 -7.19 -6.24
N LYS A 49 1.83 -8.45 -6.67
CA LYS A 49 2.50 -9.48 -5.87
C LYS A 49 3.99 -9.23 -5.70
N LYS A 50 4.70 -8.83 -6.77
CA LYS A 50 6.12 -8.43 -6.69
C LYS A 50 6.31 -7.20 -5.80
N MET A 51 5.38 -6.25 -5.87
CA MET A 51 5.38 -5.09 -4.99
C MET A 51 5.20 -5.48 -3.52
N GLN A 52 4.25 -6.38 -3.23
CA GLN A 52 4.08 -6.92 -1.88
C GLN A 52 5.38 -7.55 -1.38
N GLN A 53 6.02 -8.39 -2.20
CA GLN A 53 7.30 -9.03 -1.86
C GLN A 53 8.43 -8.02 -1.65
N GLY A 54 8.43 -6.90 -2.38
CA GLY A 54 9.41 -5.83 -2.19
C GLY A 54 9.20 -5.02 -0.91
N LEU A 55 7.99 -5.04 -0.33
CA LEU A 55 7.65 -4.35 0.92
C LEU A 55 7.78 -5.25 2.15
N ASP A 56 7.56 -6.55 1.99
CA ASP A 56 7.65 -7.63 2.99
C ASP A 56 9.11 -7.85 3.45
N ALA A 57 9.60 -6.90 4.25
CA ALA A 57 10.99 -6.85 4.69
C ALA A 57 11.27 -7.88 5.78
N ASN A 58 10.25 -8.24 6.57
CA ASN A 58 10.36 -9.28 7.59
C ASN A 58 10.11 -10.71 7.04
N GLN A 59 9.74 -10.82 5.76
CA GLN A 59 9.53 -12.08 5.03
C GLN A 59 8.43 -12.96 5.64
N ASP A 60 7.39 -12.36 6.23
CA ASP A 60 6.25 -13.07 6.83
C ASP A 60 5.11 -13.37 5.84
N GLY A 61 5.26 -12.92 4.58
CA GLY A 61 4.27 -13.08 3.51
C GLY A 61 3.10 -12.10 3.62
N LYS A 62 3.20 -11.09 4.49
CA LYS A 62 2.18 -10.07 4.73
C LYS A 62 2.81 -8.68 4.60
N VAL A 63 2.01 -7.65 4.82
CA VAL A 63 2.45 -6.26 4.86
C VAL A 63 1.92 -5.65 6.15
N ASN A 64 2.81 -5.44 7.12
CA ASN A 64 2.48 -4.73 8.36
C ASN A 64 2.36 -3.22 8.12
N PHE A 65 2.03 -2.47 9.16
CA PHE A 65 1.82 -1.02 9.02
C PHE A 65 3.08 -0.24 8.61
N GLU A 66 4.26 -0.63 9.11
CA GLU A 66 5.52 0.02 8.75
C GLU A 66 5.85 -0.20 7.26
N GLU A 67 5.67 -1.43 6.79
CA GLU A 67 5.88 -1.81 5.39
C GLU A 67 4.88 -1.10 4.46
N TYR A 68 3.62 -0.97 4.91
CA TYR A 68 2.63 -0.15 4.23
C TYR A 68 3.04 1.33 4.16
N MET A 69 3.63 1.90 5.22
CA MET A 69 4.12 3.28 5.21
C MET A 69 5.29 3.48 4.24
N LYS A 70 6.14 2.46 4.01
CA LYS A 70 7.18 2.51 2.95
C LYS A 70 6.55 2.67 1.56
N LEU A 71 5.45 1.97 1.29
CA LEU A 71 4.68 2.15 0.05
C LEU A 71 4.10 3.56 -0.06
N VAL A 72 3.46 4.05 1.00
CA VAL A 72 2.89 5.41 1.01
C VAL A 72 3.98 6.46 0.77
N GLY A 73 5.15 6.32 1.40
CA GLY A 73 6.30 7.20 1.19
C GLY A 73 6.79 7.17 -0.26
N TYR A 74 6.97 5.98 -0.83
CA TYR A 74 7.36 5.81 -2.23
C TYR A 74 6.38 6.51 -3.20
N LEU A 75 5.08 6.34 -2.96
CA LEU A 75 4.04 6.97 -3.78
C LEU A 75 4.04 8.49 -3.63
N ALA A 76 4.18 8.99 -2.41
CA ALA A 76 4.25 10.43 -2.16
C ALA A 76 5.47 11.06 -2.86
N THR A 77 6.63 10.41 -2.81
CA THR A 77 7.83 10.86 -3.52
C THR A 77 7.62 10.83 -5.04
N SER A 78 7.01 9.77 -5.58
CA SER A 78 6.73 9.64 -7.01
C SER A 78 5.76 10.71 -7.51
N LEU A 79 4.74 11.05 -6.70
CA LEU A 79 3.81 12.14 -6.98
C LEU A 79 4.51 13.49 -6.89
N ASN A 80 5.36 13.72 -5.88
CA ASN A 80 6.14 14.95 -5.75
C ASN A 80 7.02 15.23 -6.98
N THR A 81 7.55 14.18 -7.64
CA THR A 81 8.32 14.34 -8.88
C THR A 81 7.45 14.47 -10.13
N SER A 82 6.16 14.16 -10.04
CA SER A 82 5.21 14.18 -11.18
C SER A 82 4.29 15.39 -11.18
N LEU A 83 4.15 16.08 -10.04
CA LEU A 83 3.40 17.31 -9.91
C LEU A 83 4.30 18.51 -10.29
N PRO A 84 3.80 19.48 -11.08
CA PRO A 84 4.55 20.64 -11.54
C PRO A 84 4.88 21.65 -10.42
#